data_AF-A0A2M9P0U0-F1
#
_entry.id   AF-A0A2M9P0U0-F1
#
_cell.length_a   1.000
_cell.length_b   1.000
_cell.length_c   1.000
_cell.angle_alpha   90.00
_cell.angle_beta   90.00
_cell.angle_gamma   90.00
#
_symmetry.space_group_name_H-M   'P 1'
#
loop_
_entity.id
_entity.type
_entity.pdbx_description
1 polymer ?
#
loop_
_entity_poly.entity_id
_entity_poly.type
_entity_poly.pdbx_seq_one_letter_code
_entity_poly.pdbx_strand_id
1 'polypeptide(L)'
;MLILVPLLIAFIPGMVVLTLTWWLRKRGFSPFIIKLPGTVSMMAAFILFYIGYVHIRGFEGAAYGILSFFLILFAFLSFMVGKKVRV
;
A
#
# COMPACT_ATOMS: atom_id res chain seq x y z
N MET A 1 10.40 4.29 16.74
CA MET A 1 11.37 3.40 16.09
C MET A 1 10.68 2.16 15.51
N LEU A 2 9.90 1.41 16.29
CA LEU A 2 9.13 0.25 15.80
C LEU A 2 7.85 0.61 15.01
N ILE A 3 7.18 1.72 15.35
CA ILE A 3 5.96 2.18 14.64
C ILE A 3 6.25 3.37 13.73
N LEU A 4 6.85 4.44 14.29
CA LEU A 4 7.10 5.70 13.55
C LEU A 4 7.95 5.51 12.29
N VAL A 5 9.01 4.71 12.35
CA VAL A 5 9.91 4.52 11.20
C VAL A 5 9.23 3.71 10.10
N PRO A 6 8.62 2.53 10.38
CA PRO A 6 7.81 1.83 9.39
C PRO A 6 6.67 2.67 8.80
N LEU A 7 6.01 3.50 9.61
CA LEU A 7 4.98 4.42 9.12
C LEU A 7 5.54 5.44 8.12
N LEU A 8 6.64 6.11 8.45
CA LEU A 8 7.27 7.09 7.57
C LEU A 8 7.77 6.43 6.28
N ILE A 9 8.34 5.22 6.39
CA ILE A 9 8.77 4.43 5.23
C ILE A 9 7.57 4.02 4.38
N ALA A 10 6.42 3.65 4.97
CA ALA A 10 5.20 3.33 4.24
C ALA A 10 4.62 4.54 3.50
N PHE A 11 4.86 5.75 4.00
CA PHE A 11 4.29 6.98 3.46
C PHE A 11 4.79 7.26 2.04
N ILE A 12 6.07 7.03 1.76
CA ILE A 12 6.67 7.24 0.44
C ILE A 12 6.00 6.36 -0.64
N PRO A 13 6.02 5.02 -0.57
CA PRO A 13 5.33 4.16 -1.52
C PRO A 13 3.81 4.33 -1.48
N GLY A 14 3.23 4.60 -0.30
CA GLY A 14 1.80 4.87 -0.16
C GLY A 14 1.34 6.09 -0.97
N MET A 15 2.08 7.21 -0.86
CA MET A 15 1.80 8.42 -1.63
C MET A 15 2.02 8.22 -3.13
N VAL A 16 3.02 7.43 -3.53
CA VAL A 16 3.22 7.06 -4.93
C VAL A 16 2.02 6.27 -5.47
N VAL A 17 1.55 5.28 -4.71
CA VAL A 17 0.37 4.47 -5.08
C VAL A 17 -0.88 5.34 -5.24
N LEU A 18 -1.15 6.23 -4.28
CA LEU A 18 -2.31 7.12 -4.33
C LEU A 18 -2.24 8.10 -5.51
N THR A 19 -1.07 8.71 -5.71
CA THR A 19 -0.86 9.69 -6.80
C THR A 19 -1.01 9.02 -8.16
N LEU A 20 -0.46 7.81 -8.32
CA LEU A 20 -0.56 7.05 -9.57
C LEU A 20 -2.01 6.65 -9.85
N THR A 21 -2.73 6.12 -8.86
CA THR A 21 -4.15 5.77 -8.99
C THR A 21 -5.01 6.99 -9.35
N TRP A 22 -4.78 8.12 -8.69
CA TRP A 22 -5.49 9.37 -8.99
C TRP A 22 -5.20 9.87 -10.40
N TRP A 23 -3.94 9.80 -10.84
CA TRP A 23 -3.53 10.18 -12.19
C TRP A 23 -4.16 9.27 -13.26
N LEU A 24 -4.16 7.96 -13.06
CA LEU A 24 -4.83 6.99 -13.94
C LEU A 24 -6.34 7.23 -14.02
N ARG A 25 -6.95 7.55 -12.88
CA ARG A 25 -8.37 7.93 -12.84
C ARG A 25 -8.65 9.19 -13.64
N LYS A 26 -7.81 10.23 -13.51
CA LYS A 26 -7.96 11.48 -14.28
C LYS A 26 -7.86 11.28 -15.79
N ARG A 27 -7.05 10.31 -16.23
CA ARG A 27 -6.90 9.94 -17.65
C ARG A 27 -8.06 9.13 -18.21
N GLY A 28 -9.03 8.71 -17.37
CA GLY A 28 -10.20 7.97 -17.81
C GLY A 28 -9.91 6.50 -18.19
N PHE A 29 -8.81 5.93 -17.68
CA PHE A 29 -8.51 4.52 -17.91
C PHE A 29 -9.60 3.59 -17.36
N SER A 30 -9.58 2.33 -17.81
CA SER A 30 -10.52 1.31 -17.35
C SER A 30 -10.42 1.10 -15.82
N PRO A 31 -11.52 0.73 -15.15
CA PRO A 31 -11.51 0.49 -13.70
C PRO A 31 -10.58 -0.65 -13.27
N PHE A 32 -10.20 -1.53 -14.19
CA PHE A 32 -9.19 -2.56 -13.95
C PHE A 32 -7.79 -1.93 -13.81
N ILE A 33 -7.40 -1.09 -14.78
CA ILE A 33 -6.10 -0.41 -14.79
C ILE A 33 -5.95 0.53 -13.59
N ILE A 34 -7.01 1.25 -13.23
CA ILE A 34 -7.00 2.17 -12.07
C ILE A 34 -6.73 1.42 -10.75
N LYS A 35 -7.17 0.16 -10.62
CA LYS A 35 -6.96 -0.63 -9.39
C LYS A 35 -5.57 -1.25 -9.31
N LEU A 36 -4.83 -1.35 -10.42
CA LEU A 36 -3.53 -2.03 -10.46
C LEU A 36 -2.53 -1.50 -9.40
N PRO A 37 -2.33 -0.18 -9.20
CA PRO A 37 -1.38 0.30 -8.21
C PRO A 37 -1.71 -0.16 -6.79
N GLY A 38 -3.00 -0.16 -6.43
CA GLY A 38 -3.46 -0.66 -5.13
C GLY A 38 -3.24 -2.17 -4.97
N THR A 39 -3.54 -2.96 -6.01
CA THR A 39 -3.32 -4.42 -6.00
C THR A 39 -1.84 -4.77 -5.83
N VAL A 40 -0.96 -4.09 -6.58
CA VAL A 40 0.50 -4.29 -6.48
C VAL A 40 1.00 -3.94 -5.08
N SER A 41 0.52 -2.82 -4.50
CA SER A 41 0.84 -2.44 -3.12
C SER A 41 0.41 -3.48 -2.10
N MET A 42 -0.78 -4.05 -2.27
CA MET A 42 -1.30 -5.09 -1.39
C MET A 42 -0.51 -6.40 -1.49
N MET A 43 -0.09 -6.80 -2.69
CA MET A 43 0.81 -7.95 -2.89
C MET A 43 2.16 -7.72 -2.21
N ALA A 44 2.77 -6.54 -2.40
CA ALA A 44 4.02 -6.18 -1.75
C ALA A 44 3.90 -6.23 -0.21
N ALA A 45 2.77 -5.76 0.34
CA ALA A 45 2.52 -5.82 1.77
C ALA A 45 2.47 -7.27 2.31
N PHE A 46 1.81 -8.18 1.60
CA PHE A 46 1.78 -9.60 2.00
C PHE A 46 3.16 -10.25 1.94
N ILE A 47 3.95 -9.94 0.91
CA ILE A 47 5.33 -10.44 0.78
C ILE A 47 6.19 -9.94 1.96
N LEU A 48 6.13 -8.63 2.25
CA LEU A 48 6.87 -8.03 3.37
C LEU A 48 6.43 -8.62 4.72
N PHE A 49 5.14 -8.90 4.89
CA PHE A 49 4.61 -9.50 6.11
C PHE A 49 5.15 -10.91 6.29
N TYR A 50 5.15 -11.71 5.21
CA TYR A 50 5.70 -13.06 5.21
C TYR A 50 7.21 -13.07 5.52
N ILE A 51 7.97 -12.16 4.93
CA ILE A 51 9.41 -12.02 5.22
C ILE A 51 9.61 -11.65 6.69
N GLY A 52 8.88 -10.65 7.20
CA GLY A 52 8.96 -10.22 8.59
C GLY A 52 8.60 -11.33 9.58
N TYR A 53 7.54 -12.09 9.30
CA TYR A 53 7.04 -13.14 10.18
C TYR A 53 7.87 -14.42 10.14
N VAL A 54 8.27 -14.88 8.95
CA VAL A 54 8.91 -16.19 8.77
C VAL A 54 10.43 -16.12 8.84
N HIS A 55 11.04 -15.12 8.18
CA HIS A 55 12.49 -15.08 7.94
C HIS A 55 13.24 -14.23 8.97
N ILE A 56 12.80 -12.99 9.18
CA ILE A 56 13.53 -12.03 10.05
C ILE A 56 13.20 -12.28 11.53
N ARG A 57 11.91 -12.38 11.87
CA ARG A 57 11.40 -12.60 13.25
C ARG A 57 11.83 -11.50 14.24
N GLY A 58 11.40 -11.63 15.50
CA GLY A 58 11.77 -10.69 16.57
C GLY A 58 11.30 -9.25 16.34
N PHE A 59 12.06 -8.28 16.86
CA PHE A 59 11.71 -6.86 16.81
C PHE A 59 11.68 -6.30 15.38
N GLU A 60 12.66 -6.66 14.55
CA GLU A 60 12.71 -6.24 13.15
C GLU A 60 11.56 -6.85 12.36
N GLY A 61 11.27 -8.15 12.55
CA GLY A 61 10.12 -8.81 11.95
C GLY A 61 8.79 -8.12 12.29
N ALA A 62 8.62 -7.65 13.53
CA ALA A 62 7.46 -6.85 13.93
C ALA A 62 7.39 -5.50 13.20
N ALA A 63 8.53 -4.85 12.93
CA ALA A 63 8.60 -3.62 12.14
C ALA A 63 8.17 -3.83 10.68
N TYR A 64 8.57 -4.96 10.06
CA TYR A 64 8.06 -5.37 8.75
C TYR A 64 6.55 -5.63 8.78
N GLY A 65 6.03 -6.27 9.83
CA GLY A 65 4.60 -6.49 10.00
C GLY A 65 3.80 -5.17 10.07
N ILE A 66 4.30 -4.18 10.82
CA ILE A 66 3.70 -2.85 10.91
C ILE A 66 3.80 -2.10 9.58
N LEU A 67 4.93 -2.19 8.88
CA LEU A 67 5.09 -1.62 7.54
C LEU A 67 4.03 -2.19 6.58
N SER A 68 3.85 -3.51 6.57
CA SER A 68 2.84 -4.18 5.77
C SER A 68 1.42 -3.73 6.10
N PHE A 69 1.11 -3.56 7.38
CA PHE A 69 -0.20 -3.04 7.80
C PHE A 69 -0.51 -1.66 7.19
N PHE A 70 0.45 -0.73 7.25
CA PHE A 70 0.28 0.59 6.64
C PHE A 70 0.18 0.55 5.11
N LEU A 71 0.96 -0.32 4.44
CA LEU A 71 0.83 -0.50 2.99
C LEU A 71 -0.54 -1.05 2.58
N ILE A 72 -1.11 -1.97 3.37
CA ILE A 72 -2.49 -2.45 3.17
C ILE A 72 -3.50 -1.30 3.29
N LEU A 73 -3.35 -0.43 4.30
CA LEU A 73 -4.20 0.76 4.44
C LEU A 73 -4.12 1.67 3.20
N PHE A 74 -2.91 1.94 2.70
CA PHE A 74 -2.74 2.73 1.47
C PHE A 74 -3.34 2.03 0.24
N ALA A 75 -3.25 0.70 0.14
CA ALA A 75 -3.90 -0.05 -0.93
C ALA A 75 -5.43 0.09 -0.87
N PHE A 76 -6.04 0.01 0.31
CA PHE A 76 -7.48 0.25 0.48
C PHE A 76 -7.87 1.68 0.11
N LEU A 77 -7.11 2.69 0.56
CA LEU A 77 -7.33 4.09 0.19
C LEU A 77 -7.23 4.29 -1.33
N SER A 78 -6.27 3.62 -1.98
CA SER A 78 -6.12 3.62 -3.43
C SER A 78 -7.36 3.08 -4.13
N PHE A 79 -7.93 1.96 -3.68
CA PHE A 79 -9.18 1.45 -4.23
C PHE A 79 -10.37 2.40 -4.03
N MET A 80 -10.40 3.15 -2.93
CA MET A 80 -11.42 4.18 -2.69
C MET A 80 -11.24 5.37 -3.63
N VAL A 81 -10.01 5.86 -3.83
CA VAL A 81 -9.69 6.95 -4.77
C VAL A 81 -10.03 6.55 -6.21
N GLY A 82 -9.80 5.28 -6.56
CA GLY A 82 -10.10 4.71 -7.87
C GLY A 82 -11.58 4.47 -8.15
N LYS A 83 -12.44 4.46 -7.12
CA LYS A 83 -13.89 4.43 -7.32
C LYS A 83 -14.35 5.76 -7.90
N LYS A 84 -15.11 5.71 -8.99
CA LYS A 84 -15.81 6.87 -9.55
C LYS A 84 -16.88 7.26 -8.53
N VAL A 85 -16.66 8.34 -7.77
CA VAL A 85 -17.72 8.94 -6.95
C VAL A 85 -18.77 9.44 -7.94
N ARG A 86 -19.88 8.72 -8.07
CA ARG A 86 -21.11 9.27 -8.65
C ARG A 86 -21.66 10.18 -7.56
N VAL A 87 -21.37 11.48 -7.64
CA VAL A 87 -22.16 12.53 -6.98
C VAL A 87 -23.16 13.00 -8.02
#